data_AF-A0A0N1CE26-F1
#
_entry.id   AF-A0A0N1CE26-F1
#
_cell.length_a   1.000
_cell.length_b   1.000
_cell.length_c   1.000
_cell.angle_alpha   90.00
_cell.angle_beta   90.00
_cell.angle_gamma   90.00
#
_symmetry.space_group_name_H-M   'P 1'
#
loop_
_entity.id
_entity.type
_entity.pdbx_description
1 polymer ?
#
loop_
_entity_poly.entity_id
_entity_poly.type
_entity_poly.pdbx_seq_one_letter_code
_entity_poly.pdbx_strand_id
1 'polypeptide(L)'
;MSDPVTLFPNLLAPSAKSYAPAGITFWENEETILAGMKDFSDGWFERRRVGTHAALETARRIGEATTPLDAVREYQDWVSGAMARLLEDVLAFQQQFTKANAKIAAHGTQTASVPPADVTTTSGVDDRISA
;
A
#
# COMPACT_ATOMS: atom_id res chain seq x y z
N MET A 1 47.31 -6.38 -29.06
CA MET A 1 47.36 -5.96 -27.65
C MET A 1 46.55 -4.68 -27.56
N SER A 2 45.30 -4.81 -27.12
CA SER A 2 44.38 -3.69 -26.97
C SER A 2 44.02 -3.65 -25.49
N ASP A 3 44.66 -2.78 -24.73
CA ASP A 3 44.29 -2.55 -23.34
C ASP A 3 42.85 -2.04 -23.27
N PRO A 4 41.99 -2.60 -22.41
CA PRO A 4 40.67 -2.04 -22.20
C PRO A 4 40.83 -0.73 -21.42
N VAL A 5 40.53 0.38 -22.11
CA VAL A 5 40.26 1.67 -21.48
C VAL A 5 38.99 1.52 -20.64
N THR A 6 39.15 1.18 -19.36
CA THR A 6 38.14 1.50 -18.34
C THR A 6 38.68 2.64 -17.49
N LEU A 7 38.73 3.82 -18.10
CA LEU A 7 38.86 5.08 -17.38
C LEU A 7 37.55 5.29 -16.61
N PHE A 8 37.54 4.79 -15.36
CA PHE A 8 36.55 5.06 -14.30
C PHE A 8 35.19 4.33 -14.37
N PRO A 9 35.13 3.00 -14.12
CA PRO A 9 33.86 2.31 -14.01
C PRO A 9 33.11 2.56 -12.67
N ASN A 10 33.76 3.14 -11.65
CA ASN A 10 33.26 3.03 -10.26
C ASN A 10 33.36 4.28 -9.36
N LEU A 11 33.53 5.49 -9.91
CA LEU A 11 33.65 6.69 -9.06
C LEU A 11 32.33 7.41 -8.74
N LEU A 12 31.20 7.03 -9.36
CA LEU A 12 29.93 7.76 -9.22
C LEU A 12 28.70 6.89 -8.98
N ALA A 13 28.80 5.56 -8.95
CA ALA A 13 27.69 4.71 -8.55
C ALA A 13 27.70 4.62 -7.01
N PRO A 14 26.63 5.06 -6.31
CA PRO A 14 26.52 4.81 -4.89
C PRO A 14 26.67 3.31 -4.64
N SER A 15 27.51 2.93 -3.69
CA SER A 15 27.74 1.51 -3.37
C SER A 15 26.41 0.84 -2.99
N ALA A 16 26.29 -0.48 -3.13
CA ALA A 16 25.10 -1.21 -2.69
C ALA A 16 24.71 -0.91 -1.23
N LYS A 17 25.69 -0.59 -0.36
CA LYS A 17 25.46 -0.15 1.02
C LYS A 17 24.71 1.18 1.12
N SER A 18 24.88 2.07 0.15
CA SER A 18 24.20 3.36 0.08
C SER A 18 22.72 3.24 -0.30
N TYR A 19 22.34 2.16 -1.00
CA TYR A 19 20.95 1.88 -1.38
C TYR A 19 20.21 0.96 -0.42
N ALA A 20 20.94 0.20 0.41
CA ALA A 20 20.35 -0.80 1.31
C ALA A 20 19.23 -0.26 2.21
N PRO A 21 19.35 0.93 2.85
CA PRO A 21 18.27 1.46 3.68
C PRO A 21 16.98 1.75 2.89
N ALA A 22 17.11 2.36 1.70
CA ALA A 22 15.96 2.65 0.83
C ALA A 22 15.29 1.36 0.35
N GLY A 23 16.07 0.33 0.03
CA GLY A 23 15.56 -0.98 -0.35
C GLY A 23 14.83 -1.69 0.79
N ILE A 24 15.37 -1.64 2.02
CA ILE A 24 14.72 -2.21 3.21
C ILE A 24 13.39 -1.51 3.48
N THR A 25 13.36 -0.18 3.54
CA THR A 25 12.14 0.59 3.78
C THR A 25 11.09 0.35 2.68
N PHE A 26 11.51 0.18 1.42
CA PHE A 26 10.60 -0.19 0.34
C PHE A 26 9.89 -1.52 0.64
N TRP A 27 10.62 -2.58 0.98
CA TRP A 27 10.03 -3.89 1.26
C TRP A 27 9.18 -3.91 2.54
N GLU A 28 9.54 -3.13 3.57
CA GLU A 28 8.70 -2.96 4.77
C GLU A 28 7.37 -2.26 4.47
N ASN A 29 7.38 -1.29 3.55
CA ASN A 29 6.18 -0.63 3.07
C ASN A 29 5.31 -1.58 2.23
N GLU A 30 5.92 -2.39 1.37
CA GLU A 30 5.21 -3.45 0.61
C GLU A 30 4.51 -4.43 1.56
N GLU A 31 5.19 -4.92 2.61
CA GLU A 31 4.58 -5.80 3.62
C GLU A 31 3.37 -5.13 4.30
N THR A 32 3.49 -3.83 4.60
CA THR A 32 2.40 -3.03 5.19
C THR A 32 1.19 -2.91 4.26
N ILE A 33 1.44 -2.71 2.97
CA ILE A 33 0.39 -2.66 1.93
C ILE A 33 -0.28 -4.02 1.82
N LEU A 34 0.48 -5.11 1.74
CA LEU A 34 -0.04 -6.48 1.60
C LEU A 34 -0.91 -6.87 2.81
N ALA A 35 -0.46 -6.61 4.03
CA ALA A 35 -1.24 -6.83 5.23
C ALA A 35 -2.57 -6.05 5.19
N GLY A 36 -2.50 -4.79 4.75
CA GLY A 36 -3.68 -3.97 4.57
C GLY A 36 -4.64 -4.49 3.49
N MET A 37 -4.12 -4.96 2.36
CA MET A 37 -4.93 -5.55 1.29
C MET A 37 -5.62 -6.83 1.76
N LYS A 38 -4.95 -7.66 2.56
CA LYS A 38 -5.56 -8.83 3.18
C LYS A 38 -6.77 -8.45 4.05
N ASP A 39 -6.59 -7.49 4.97
CA ASP A 39 -7.68 -6.99 5.83
C ASP A 39 -8.87 -6.50 5.01
N PHE A 40 -8.60 -5.72 3.95
CA PHE A 40 -9.64 -5.21 3.06
C PHE A 40 -10.35 -6.33 2.31
N SER A 41 -9.61 -7.28 1.74
CA SER A 41 -10.17 -8.41 1.00
C SER A 41 -11.07 -9.27 1.89
N ASP A 42 -10.66 -9.57 3.13
CA ASP A 42 -11.47 -10.34 4.07
C ASP A 42 -12.84 -9.66 4.30
N GLY A 43 -12.83 -8.34 4.54
CA GLY A 43 -14.07 -7.57 4.68
C GLY A 43 -14.90 -7.48 3.39
N TRP A 44 -14.24 -7.36 2.23
CA TRP A 44 -14.91 -7.34 0.93
C TRP A 44 -15.63 -8.65 0.62
N PHE A 45 -14.97 -9.80 0.88
CA PHE A 45 -15.59 -11.11 0.69
C PHE A 45 -16.85 -11.27 1.55
N GLU A 46 -16.83 -10.76 2.79
CA GLU A 46 -18.01 -10.76 3.67
C GLU A 46 -19.17 -9.97 3.05
N ARG A 47 -18.92 -8.71 2.68
CA ARG A 47 -19.95 -7.85 2.06
C ARG A 47 -20.48 -8.43 0.75
N ARG A 48 -19.61 -9.03 -0.07
CA ARG A 48 -20.02 -9.74 -1.30
C ARG A 48 -20.91 -10.94 -1.02
N ARG A 49 -20.64 -11.71 0.05
CA ARG A 49 -21.48 -12.84 0.44
C ARG A 49 -22.87 -12.38 0.84
N VAL A 50 -22.97 -11.32 1.64
CA VAL A 50 -24.25 -10.69 2.01
C VAL A 50 -25.02 -10.25 0.76
N GLY A 51 -24.36 -9.55 -0.17
CA GLY A 51 -24.99 -9.11 -1.42
C GLY A 51 -25.50 -10.28 -2.28
N THR A 52 -24.73 -11.36 -2.35
CA THR A 52 -25.12 -12.59 -3.07
C THR A 52 -26.32 -13.27 -2.43
N HIS A 53 -26.36 -13.39 -1.10
CA HIS A 53 -27.53 -13.94 -0.39
C HIS A 53 -28.78 -13.09 -0.62
N ALA A 54 -28.67 -11.76 -0.56
CA ALA A 54 -29.77 -10.86 -0.85
C ALA A 54 -30.29 -11.04 -2.29
N ALA A 55 -29.40 -11.15 -3.28
CA ALA A 55 -29.80 -11.39 -4.66
C ALA A 55 -30.52 -12.74 -4.85
N LEU A 56 -30.02 -13.79 -4.19
CA LEU A 56 -30.65 -15.12 -4.22
C LEU A 56 -32.04 -15.11 -3.58
N GLU A 57 -32.19 -14.42 -2.46
CA GLU A 57 -33.47 -14.27 -1.78
C GLU A 57 -34.47 -13.50 -2.65
N THR A 58 -34.07 -12.38 -3.23
CA THR A 58 -34.92 -11.62 -4.17
C THR A 58 -35.33 -12.48 -5.37
N ALA A 59 -34.40 -13.23 -5.96
CA ALA A 59 -34.72 -14.11 -7.08
C ALA A 59 -35.79 -15.16 -6.72
N ARG A 60 -35.75 -15.71 -5.49
CA ARG A 60 -36.79 -16.62 -4.99
C ARG A 60 -38.14 -15.92 -4.85
N ARG A 61 -38.17 -14.75 -4.22
CA ARG A 61 -39.41 -13.95 -4.05
C ARG A 61 -40.03 -13.55 -5.39
N ILE A 62 -39.20 -13.16 -6.37
CA ILE A 62 -39.64 -12.89 -7.74
C ILE A 62 -40.28 -14.14 -8.37
N GLY A 63 -39.67 -15.32 -8.17
CA GLY A 63 -40.22 -16.59 -8.65
C GLY A 63 -41.53 -17.00 -7.99
N GLU A 64 -41.80 -16.50 -6.78
CA GLU A 64 -43.03 -16.73 -6.02
C GLU A 64 -44.09 -15.61 -6.22
N ALA A 65 -43.80 -14.59 -7.02
CA ALA A 65 -44.66 -13.43 -7.20
C ALA A 65 -45.96 -13.76 -7.94
N THR A 66 -47.10 -13.31 -7.40
CA THR A 66 -48.44 -13.53 -7.97
C THR A 66 -48.67 -12.71 -9.24
N THR A 67 -48.06 -11.53 -9.33
CA THR A 67 -48.22 -10.63 -10.49
C THR A 67 -46.87 -10.12 -11.00
N PRO A 68 -46.77 -9.73 -12.29
CA PRO A 68 -45.57 -9.09 -12.81
C PRO A 68 -45.18 -7.82 -12.05
N LEU A 69 -46.16 -7.08 -11.52
CA LEU A 69 -45.89 -5.87 -10.74
C LEU A 69 -45.23 -6.19 -9.40
N ASP A 70 -45.61 -7.28 -8.75
CA ASP A 70 -44.99 -7.72 -7.50
C ASP A 70 -43.53 -8.16 -7.72
N ALA A 71 -43.26 -8.87 -8.81
CA ALA A 71 -41.88 -9.18 -9.22
C ALA A 71 -41.03 -7.92 -9.45
N VAL A 72 -41.59 -6.90 -10.10
CA VAL A 72 -40.89 -5.62 -10.30
C VAL A 72 -40.62 -4.92 -8.96
N ARG A 73 -41.55 -4.96 -8.01
CA ARG A 73 -41.35 -4.38 -6.67
C ARG A 73 -40.19 -5.05 -5.93
N GLU A 74 -40.17 -6.38 -5.89
CA GLU A 74 -39.06 -7.14 -5.26
C GLU A 74 -37.71 -6.80 -5.91
N TYR A 75 -37.68 -6.65 -7.23
CA TYR A 75 -36.48 -6.21 -7.94
C TYR A 75 -36.04 -4.80 -7.57
N GLN A 76 -36.97 -3.84 -7.50
CA GLN A 76 -36.66 -2.45 -7.13
C GLN A 76 -36.15 -2.33 -5.69
N ASP A 77 -36.74 -3.08 -4.76
CA ASP A 77 -36.30 -3.14 -3.37
C ASP A 77 -34.87 -3.70 -3.29
N TRP A 78 -34.58 -4.75 -4.06
CA TRP A 78 -33.23 -5.29 -4.16
C TRP A 78 -32.21 -4.31 -4.73
N VAL A 79 -32.55 -3.62 -5.83
CA VAL A 79 -31.65 -2.62 -6.46
C VAL A 79 -31.29 -1.52 -5.46
N SER A 80 -32.27 -1.02 -4.72
CA SER A 80 -32.05 0.01 -3.70
C SER A 80 -31.05 -0.45 -2.63
N GLY A 81 -31.21 -1.68 -2.12
CA GLY A 81 -30.25 -2.28 -1.20
C GLY A 81 -28.90 -2.59 -1.84
N ALA A 82 -28.85 -2.93 -3.12
CA ALA A 82 -27.60 -3.20 -3.85
C ALA A 82 -26.74 -1.95 -3.97
N MET A 83 -27.35 -0.79 -4.23
CA MET A 83 -26.66 0.50 -4.27
C MET A 83 -26.04 0.88 -2.92
N ALA A 84 -26.74 0.63 -1.81
CA ALA A 84 -26.19 0.87 -0.47
C ALA A 84 -24.93 0.03 -0.22
N ARG A 85 -24.98 -1.27 -0.55
CA ARG A 85 -23.82 -2.18 -0.41
C ARG A 85 -22.63 -1.78 -1.30
N LEU A 86 -22.90 -1.27 -2.50
CA LEU A 86 -21.85 -0.74 -3.38
C LEU A 86 -21.19 0.51 -2.78
N LEU A 87 -21.97 1.41 -2.18
CA LEU A 87 -21.42 2.57 -1.48
C LEU A 87 -20.55 2.17 -0.28
N GLU A 88 -20.98 1.16 0.48
CA GLU A 88 -20.17 0.59 1.57
C GLU A 88 -18.83 0.04 1.07
N ASP A 89 -18.81 -0.63 -0.09
CA ASP A 89 -17.57 -1.11 -0.70
C ASP A 89 -16.62 0.04 -1.06
N VAL A 90 -17.14 1.13 -1.63
CA VAL A 90 -16.35 2.31 -1.97
C VAL A 90 -15.78 2.96 -0.71
N LEU A 91 -16.58 3.12 0.34
CA LEU A 91 -16.12 3.68 1.61
C LEU A 91 -15.04 2.81 2.25
N ALA A 92 -15.22 1.49 2.27
CA ALA A 92 -14.23 0.57 2.81
C ALA A 92 -12.90 0.63 2.04
N PHE A 93 -12.96 0.76 0.71
CA PHE A 93 -11.76 0.92 -0.11
C PHE A 93 -11.04 2.25 0.18
N GLN A 94 -11.78 3.37 0.25
CA GLN A 94 -11.21 4.67 0.59
C GLN A 94 -10.55 4.66 1.97
N GLN A 95 -11.21 4.09 2.98
CA GLN A 95 -10.65 3.94 4.32
C GLN A 95 -9.35 3.14 4.31
N GLN A 96 -9.31 2.04 3.56
CA GLN A 96 -8.11 1.22 3.45
C GLN A 96 -6.97 2.00 2.79
N PHE A 97 -7.24 2.73 1.72
CA PHE A 97 -6.24 3.55 1.04
C PHE A 97 -5.67 4.63 1.97
N THR A 98 -6.53 5.36 2.69
CA THR A 98 -6.10 6.37 3.67
C THR A 98 -5.27 5.75 4.80
N LYS A 99 -5.69 4.60 5.33
CA LYS A 99 -4.97 3.86 6.38
C LYS A 99 -3.58 3.41 5.90
N ALA A 100 -3.47 2.87 4.69
CA ALA A 100 -2.20 2.45 4.12
C ALA A 100 -1.24 3.64 3.94
N ASN A 101 -1.72 4.75 3.37
CA ASN A 101 -0.91 5.95 3.19
C ASN A 101 -0.42 6.54 4.53
N ALA A 102 -1.27 6.55 5.56
CA ALA A 102 -0.89 7.04 6.87
C ALA A 102 0.23 6.17 7.51
N LYS A 103 0.15 4.85 7.36
CA LYS A 103 1.19 3.93 7.85
C LYS A 103 2.52 4.12 7.12
N ILE A 104 2.49 4.23 5.80
CA ILE A 104 3.68 4.46 4.97
C ILE A 104 4.33 5.81 5.33
N ALA A 105 3.53 6.87 5.50
CA ALA A 105 4.05 8.18 5.91
C ALA A 105 4.72 8.16 7.30
N ALA A 106 4.18 7.38 8.23
CA ALA A 106 4.76 7.20 9.56
C ALA A 106 6.14 6.51 9.50
N HIS A 107 6.32 5.52 8.61
CA HIS A 107 7.62 4.85 8.41
C HIS A 107 8.70 5.84 7.93
N GLY A 108 8.35 6.75 7.01
CA GLY A 108 9.30 7.75 6.48
C GLY A 108 9.77 8.79 7.52
N THR A 109 9.00 9.01 8.59
CA THR A 109 9.38 9.95 9.66
C THR A 109 10.34 9.31 10.66
N GLN A 110 10.28 7.99 10.85
CA GLN A 110 11.10 7.26 11.82
C GLN A 110 12.57 7.14 11.35
N THR A 111 12.79 7.02 10.04
CA THR A 111 14.12 6.94 9.40
C THR A 111 14.89 8.28 9.35
N ALA A 112 14.22 9.41 9.56
CA ALA A 112 14.87 10.74 9.54
C ALA A 112 15.61 11.11 10.85
N SER A 113 15.65 10.20 11.83
CA SER A 113 16.22 10.43 13.16
C SER A 113 17.67 9.97 13.35
N VAL A 114 18.39 9.60 12.29
CA VAL A 114 19.83 9.31 12.40
C VAL A 114 20.59 10.64 12.62
N PRO A 115 21.26 10.84 13.78
CA PRO A 115 21.99 12.08 14.04
C PRO A 115 23.16 12.21 13.05
N PRO A 116 23.54 13.44 12.65
CA PRO A 116 24.69 13.65 11.77
C PRO A 116 25.93 13.06 12.45
N ALA A 117 26.63 12.20 11.72
CA ALA A 117 27.90 11.63 12.17
C ALA A 117 28.81 12.76 12.65
N ASP A 118 29.28 12.61 13.88
CA ASP A 118 30.22 13.49 14.54
C ASP A 118 31.44 13.69 13.62
N VAL A 119 31.54 14.86 12.98
CA VAL A 119 32.74 15.26 12.24
C VAL A 119 33.79 15.57 13.30
N THR A 120 34.45 14.51 13.79
CA THR A 120 35.60 14.65 14.66
C THR A 120 36.66 15.45 13.91
N THR A 121 36.84 16.68 14.39
CA THR A 121 37.87 17.61 14.01
C THR A 121 39.24 16.95 14.20
N THR A 122 39.90 16.52 13.13
CA THR A 122 41.34 16.28 13.16
C THR A 122 42.04 17.63 13.02
N SER A 123 42.11 18.34 14.15
CA SER A 123 43.07 19.42 14.37
C SER A 123 44.40 18.79 14.79
N GLY A 124 45.47 19.13 14.08
CA GLY A 124 46.85 18.90 14.49
C GLY A 124 47.51 17.68 13.86
N VAL A 125 48.31 17.90 12.80
CA VAL A 125 49.77 17.70 12.78
C VAL A 125 50.25 18.38 11.49
N ASP A 126 50.62 19.65 11.59
CA ASP A 126 51.55 20.28 10.65
C ASP A 126 52.60 20.98 11.50
N ASP A 127 53.48 20.16 12.06
CA ASP A 127 54.76 20.60 12.56
C ASP A 127 55.77 19.48 12.30
N ARG A 128 56.94 19.86 11.77
CA ARG A 128 58.10 19.06 11.34
C ARG A 128 58.14 18.62 9.88
N ILE A 129 58.61 19.52 9.01
CA ILE A 129 59.82 19.25 8.21
C ILE A 129 60.70 20.53 8.23
N SER A 130 61.75 20.51 9.05
CA SER A 130 62.93 21.38 8.90
C SER A 130 64.06 20.53 8.32
N ALA A 131 64.63 20.97 7.19
CA ALA A 131 66.07 20.97 6.87
C ALA A 131 66.27 21.70 5.53
#